data_AF-A0A938QYM1-F1
#
_entry.id   AF-A0A938QYM1-F1
#
_cell.length_a   1.000
_cell.length_b   1.000
_cell.length_c   1.000
_cell.angle_alpha   90.00
_cell.angle_beta   90.00
_cell.angle_gamma   90.00
#
_symmetry.space_group_name_H-M   'P 1'
#
loop_
_entity.id
_entity.type
_entity.pdbx_description
1 polymer ?
#
loop_
_entity_poly.entity_id
_entity_poly.type
_entity_poly.pdbx_seq_one_letter_code
_entity_poly.pdbx_strand_id
1 'polypeptide(L)'
;MAPTETRRTLWFSLAGSLAGFFLFQPLVVLVYNLAPATWHEFGDIALWKRLLEMSTTSTSLFMGTVFALFGGASGWYFGSWLEHRERLAAERLESARRLAALETLKELMVTLAHYIRNANMVIGGFGGQLGRHLDDPRQQERLAHIIQASREIEAVIDSLEHLTELSTTQYVASGSARLIDLKEELEKRLGGAKQ
;
A
#
# COMPACT_ATOMS: atom_id res chain seq x y z
N MET A 1 -15.95 -6.65 0.50
CA MET A 1 -16.09 -6.44 1.96
C MET A 1 -16.03 -7.78 2.64
N ALA A 2 -14.91 -8.06 3.30
CA ALA A 2 -14.74 -9.32 4.01
C ALA A 2 -15.64 -9.32 5.26
N PRO A 3 -16.24 -10.46 5.65
CA PRO A 3 -17.17 -10.54 6.79
C PRO A 3 -16.55 -10.16 8.14
N THR A 4 -15.23 -9.95 8.21
CA THR A 4 -14.48 -9.54 9.39
C THR A 4 -14.51 -8.03 9.65
N GLU A 5 -14.68 -7.21 8.62
CA GLU A 5 -14.59 -5.73 8.69
C GLU A 5 -15.81 -5.13 9.41
N THR A 6 -17.00 -5.61 9.06
CA THR A 6 -18.27 -5.19 9.70
C THR A 6 -18.30 -5.58 11.17
N ARG A 7 -17.70 -6.71 11.54
CA ARG A 7 -17.66 -7.17 12.93
C ARG A 7 -16.83 -6.25 13.82
N ARG A 8 -15.67 -5.78 13.34
CA ARG A 8 -14.74 -4.95 14.13
C ARG A 8 -15.30 -3.54 14.36
N THR A 9 -15.90 -2.94 13.34
CA THR A 9 -16.58 -1.64 13.44
C THR A 9 -17.82 -1.68 14.34
N LEU A 10 -18.58 -2.78 14.31
CA LEU A 10 -19.69 -3.02 15.25
C LEU A 10 -19.20 -3.06 16.70
N TRP A 11 -18.09 -3.76 17.00
CA TRP A 11 -17.52 -3.79 18.35
C TRP A 11 -17.06 -2.41 18.84
N PHE A 12 -16.46 -1.59 17.97
CA PHE A 12 -16.06 -0.23 18.33
C PHE A 12 -17.25 0.69 18.59
N SER A 13 -18.32 0.57 17.80
CA SER A 13 -19.56 1.32 18.06
C SER A 13 -20.20 0.90 19.39
N LEU A 14 -20.27 -0.41 19.66
CA LEU A 14 -20.85 -0.94 20.89
C LEU A 14 -20.03 -0.54 22.13
N ALA A 15 -18.69 -0.62 22.04
CA ALA A 15 -17.78 -0.16 23.08
C ALA A 15 -17.86 1.35 23.30
N GLY A 16 -17.95 2.14 22.23
CA GLY A 16 -18.12 3.60 22.30
C GLY A 16 -19.45 3.99 22.93
N SER A 17 -20.52 3.28 22.60
CA SER A 17 -21.85 3.49 23.20
C SER A 17 -21.85 3.18 24.70
N LEU A 18 -21.25 2.06 25.11
CA LEU A 18 -21.08 1.70 26.52
C LEU A 18 -20.21 2.72 27.26
N ALA A 19 -19.07 3.11 26.69
CA ALA A 19 -18.17 4.10 27.28
C ALA A 19 -18.86 5.46 27.42
N GLY A 20 -19.59 5.91 26.41
CA GLY A 20 -20.39 7.14 26.46
C GLY A 20 -21.47 7.07 27.54
N PHE A 21 -22.16 5.95 27.68
CA PHE A 21 -23.14 5.78 28.74
C PHE A 21 -22.49 5.84 30.13
N PHE A 22 -21.44 5.05 30.38
CA PHE A 22 -20.80 4.95 31.70
C PHE A 22 -20.00 6.19 32.12
N LEU A 23 -19.38 6.91 31.18
CA LEU A 23 -18.58 8.10 31.52
C LEU A 23 -19.44 9.31 31.81
N PHE A 24 -20.56 9.49 31.09
CA PHE A 24 -21.39 10.69 31.23
C PHE A 24 -22.45 10.56 32.32
N GLN A 25 -22.90 9.36 32.67
CA GLN A 25 -23.88 9.15 33.74
C GLN A 25 -23.46 9.73 35.11
N PRO A 26 -22.24 9.47 35.63
CA PRO A 26 -21.81 10.07 36.90
C PRO A 26 -21.63 11.58 36.80
N LEU A 27 -21.28 12.10 35.63
CA LEU A 27 -21.05 13.52 35.38
C LEU A 27 -22.36 14.32 35.37
N VAL A 28 -23.42 13.78 34.75
CA VAL A 28 -24.77 14.36 34.80
C VAL A 28 -25.26 14.42 36.25
N VAL A 29 -25.05 13.36 37.03
CA VAL A 29 -25.50 13.32 38.42
C VAL A 29 -24.69 14.27 39.30
N LEU A 30 -23.39 14.43 39.03
CA LEU A 30 -22.56 15.44 39.68
C LEU A 30 -23.10 16.86 39.42
N VAL A 31 -23.40 17.20 38.16
CA VAL A 31 -23.94 18.51 37.77
C VAL A 31 -25.31 18.76 38.42
N TYR A 32 -26.18 17.75 38.45
CA TYR A 32 -27.48 17.85 39.13
C TYR A 32 -27.36 18.05 40.65
N ASN A 33 -26.33 17.46 41.29
CA ASN A 33 -26.07 17.68 42.71
C ASN A 33 -25.38 19.02 43.02
N LEU A 34 -24.62 19.58 42.07
CA LEU A 34 -24.05 20.92 42.20
C LEU A 34 -25.08 22.04 41.93
N ALA A 35 -26.23 21.72 41.32
CA ALA A 35 -27.36 22.65 41.27
C ALA A 35 -27.80 23.00 42.72
N PRO A 36 -28.14 24.27 43.02
CA PRO A 36 -27.93 24.90 44.34
C PRO A 36 -28.82 24.44 45.51
N ALA A 37 -29.30 23.19 45.57
CA ALA A 37 -30.27 22.76 46.59
C ALA A 37 -29.71 21.97 47.78
N THR A 38 -28.62 21.20 47.69
CA THR A 38 -28.26 20.28 48.81
C THR A 38 -26.76 19.98 48.92
N TRP A 39 -26.02 20.82 49.63
CA TRP A 39 -24.58 20.68 49.92
C TRP A 39 -24.27 20.01 51.27
N HIS A 40 -25.02 18.98 51.72
CA HIS A 40 -24.83 18.47 53.09
C HIS A 40 -24.40 17.02 53.28
N GLU A 41 -24.35 16.15 52.26
CA GLU A 41 -23.94 14.74 52.48
C GLU A 41 -23.15 14.16 51.30
N PHE A 42 -21.91 14.63 51.11
CA PHE A 42 -20.94 13.98 50.25
C PHE A 42 -20.11 12.98 51.08
N GLY A 43 -20.55 11.73 51.18
CA GLY A 43 -19.74 10.70 51.85
C GLY A 43 -20.35 9.31 52.00
N ASP A 44 -21.66 9.12 51.82
CA ASP A 44 -22.33 7.87 52.22
C ASP A 44 -22.74 6.97 51.03
N ILE A 45 -22.79 5.66 51.25
CA ILE A 45 -23.27 4.63 50.30
C ILE A 45 -24.72 4.92 49.85
N ALA A 46 -25.46 5.69 50.65
CA ALA A 46 -26.75 6.25 50.31
C ALA A 46 -26.72 7.08 49.01
N LEU A 47 -25.61 7.73 48.68
CA LEU A 47 -25.43 8.52 47.46
C LEU A 47 -25.45 7.63 46.22
N TRP A 48 -24.82 6.46 46.25
CA TRP A 48 -24.87 5.45 45.18
C TRP A 48 -26.28 4.86 45.00
N LYS A 49 -26.99 4.62 46.11
CA LYS A 49 -28.37 4.13 46.07
C LYS A 49 -29.31 5.20 45.48
N ARG A 50 -29.13 6.47 45.85
CA ARG A 50 -29.87 7.62 45.33
C ARG A 50 -29.53 7.93 43.87
N LEU A 51 -28.28 7.68 43.45
CA LEU A 51 -27.80 7.67 42.06
C LEU A 51 -28.56 6.65 41.20
N LEU A 52 -28.72 5.42 41.70
CA LEU A 52 -29.49 4.37 41.04
C LEU A 52 -30.97 4.73 40.95
N GLU A 53 -31.56 5.26 42.02
CA GLU A 53 -32.97 5.69 42.05
C GLU A 53 -33.22 6.88 41.11
N MET A 54 -32.36 7.91 41.10
CA MET A 54 -32.49 9.06 40.18
C MET A 54 -32.21 8.71 38.71
N SER A 55 -31.44 7.66 38.41
CA SER A 55 -31.21 7.22 37.03
C SER A 55 -32.45 6.64 36.33
N THR A 56 -33.54 6.40 37.07
CA THR A 56 -34.81 5.92 36.52
C THR A 56 -35.77 7.05 36.15
N THR A 57 -35.41 8.30 36.43
CA THR A 57 -36.24 9.44 36.02
C THR A 57 -36.25 9.56 34.49
N SER A 58 -37.42 9.74 33.88
CA SER A 58 -37.60 9.77 32.41
C SER A 58 -36.62 10.70 31.66
N THR A 59 -36.30 11.85 32.25
CA THR A 59 -35.30 12.82 31.74
C THR A 59 -33.87 12.30 31.72
N SER A 60 -33.47 11.52 32.73
CA SER A 60 -32.12 10.93 32.80
C SER A 60 -31.92 9.80 31.79
N LEU A 61 -32.99 9.01 31.54
CA LEU A 61 -33.00 7.98 30.50
C LEU A 61 -32.89 8.59 29.09
N PHE A 62 -33.58 9.71 28.84
CA PHE A 62 -33.49 10.43 27.57
C PHE A 62 -32.06 10.94 27.31
N MET A 63 -31.45 11.60 28.30
CA MET A 63 -30.06 12.08 28.20
C MET A 63 -29.06 10.93 28.02
N GLY A 64 -29.21 9.85 28.79
CA GLY A 64 -28.37 8.65 28.65
C GLY A 64 -28.45 8.03 27.25
N THR A 65 -29.64 8.03 26.65
CA THR A 65 -29.84 7.57 25.26
C THR A 65 -29.09 8.45 24.27
N VAL A 66 -29.14 9.77 24.41
CA VAL A 66 -28.40 10.71 23.55
C VAL A 66 -26.89 10.49 23.67
N PHE A 67 -26.36 10.33 24.89
CA PHE A 67 -24.93 10.04 25.11
C PHE A 67 -24.51 8.67 24.56
N ALA A 68 -25.37 7.65 24.67
CA ALA A 68 -25.12 6.33 24.10
C ALA A 68 -25.06 6.38 22.56
N LEU A 69 -25.93 7.17 21.92
CA LEU A 69 -25.90 7.39 20.47
C LEU A 69 -24.66 8.16 20.03
N PHE A 70 -24.28 9.23 20.74
CA PHE A 70 -23.06 9.99 20.46
C PHE A 70 -21.80 9.15 20.67
N GLY A 71 -21.76 8.34 21.73
CA GLY A 71 -20.67 7.39 21.98
C GLY A 71 -20.57 6.32 20.89
N GLY A 72 -21.71 5.80 20.43
CA GLY A 72 -21.75 4.86 19.31
C GLY A 72 -21.24 5.47 18.00
N ALA A 73 -21.69 6.69 17.68
CA ALA A 73 -21.26 7.41 16.48
C ALA A 73 -19.76 7.75 16.51
N SER A 74 -19.24 8.20 17.66
CA SER A 74 -17.81 8.50 17.82
C SER A 74 -16.95 7.23 17.74
N GLY A 75 -17.40 6.13 18.36
CA GLY A 75 -16.76 4.82 18.26
C GLY A 75 -16.74 4.28 16.83
N TRP A 76 -17.84 4.42 16.10
CA TRP A 76 -17.92 4.03 14.69
C TRP A 76 -16.96 4.85 13.81
N TYR A 77 -16.91 6.17 14.00
CA TYR A 77 -15.99 7.05 13.29
C TYR A 77 -14.53 6.70 13.58
N PHE A 78 -14.19 6.51 14.85
CA PHE A 78 -12.84 6.14 15.27
C PHE A 78 -12.42 4.77 14.74
N GLY A 79 -13.30 3.77 14.78
CA GLY A 79 -13.04 2.44 14.22
C GLY A 79 -12.78 2.50 12.71
N SER A 80 -13.62 3.24 11.98
CA SER A 80 -13.46 3.43 10.53
C SER A 80 -12.17 4.17 10.18
N TRP A 81 -11.80 5.18 10.97
CA TRP A 81 -10.56 5.93 10.80
C TRP A 81 -9.32 5.07 11.03
N LEU A 82 -9.31 4.26 12.09
CA LEU A 82 -8.19 3.39 12.43
C LEU A 82 -7.99 2.31 11.35
N GLU A 83 -9.08 1.73 10.85
CA GLU A 83 -9.05 0.80 9.73
C GLU A 83 -8.50 1.45 8.45
N HIS A 84 -8.93 2.69 8.15
CA HIS A 84 -8.39 3.43 7.02
C HIS A 84 -6.88 3.68 7.14
N ARG A 85 -6.38 3.99 8.35
CA ARG A 85 -4.93 4.13 8.59
C ARG A 85 -4.19 2.81 8.42
N GLU A 86 -4.73 1.70 8.91
CA GLU A 86 -4.14 0.36 8.73
C GLU A 86 -4.02 0.02 7.24
N ARG A 87 -5.09 0.26 6.45
CA ARG A 87 -5.07 0.03 5.00
C ARG A 87 -4.03 0.88 4.28
N LEU A 88 -3.98 2.19 4.56
CA LEU A 88 -2.99 3.09 3.97
C LEU A 88 -1.56 2.69 4.34
N ALA A 89 -1.34 2.21 5.57
CA ALA A 89 -0.03 1.72 5.99
C ALA A 89 0.37 0.44 5.25
N ALA A 90 -0.57 -0.49 5.07
CA ALA A 90 -0.35 -1.72 4.31
C ALA A 90 -0.05 -1.42 2.82
N GLU A 91 -0.82 -0.54 2.19
CA GLU A 91 -0.59 -0.11 0.81
C GLU A 91 0.78 0.57 0.63
N ARG A 92 1.20 1.41 1.59
CA ARG A 92 2.54 2.03 1.57
C ARG A 92 3.65 1.00 1.73
N LEU A 93 3.45 -0.02 2.56
CA LEU A 93 4.43 -1.08 2.72
C LEU A 93 4.55 -1.91 1.44
N GLU A 94 3.41 -2.22 0.81
CA GLU A 94 3.38 -2.94 -0.45
C GLU A 94 4.03 -2.13 -1.59
N SER A 95 3.74 -0.83 -1.69
CA SER A 95 4.39 0.03 -2.68
C SER A 95 5.90 0.14 -2.44
N ALA A 96 6.35 0.29 -1.20
CA ALA A 96 7.76 0.29 -0.85
C ALA A 96 8.46 -1.03 -1.21
N ARG A 97 7.80 -2.18 -0.99
CA ARG A 97 8.33 -3.48 -1.41
C ARG A 97 8.44 -3.62 -2.92
N ARG A 98 7.43 -3.16 -3.67
CA ARG A 98 7.45 -3.16 -5.14
C ARG A 98 8.55 -2.26 -5.68
N LEU A 99 8.73 -1.08 -5.09
CA LEU A 99 9.83 -0.17 -5.41
C LEU A 99 11.20 -0.81 -5.17
N ALA A 100 11.40 -1.41 -4.00
CA ALA A 100 12.65 -2.10 -3.69
C ALA A 100 12.93 -3.24 -4.68
N ALA A 101 11.91 -4.04 -5.03
CA ALA A 101 12.05 -5.09 -6.03
C ALA A 101 12.43 -4.55 -7.42
N LEU A 102 11.83 -3.43 -7.84
CA LEU A 102 12.18 -2.77 -9.11
C LEU A 102 13.62 -2.26 -9.12
N GLU A 103 14.09 -1.65 -8.03
CA GLU A 103 15.48 -1.19 -7.92
C GLU A 103 16.46 -2.38 -8.00
N THR A 104 16.18 -3.47 -7.28
CA THR A 104 17.03 -4.68 -7.37
C THR A 104 17.04 -5.29 -8.77
N LEU A 105 15.89 -5.30 -9.46
CA LEU A 105 15.81 -5.80 -10.83
C LEU A 105 16.66 -4.94 -11.78
N LYS A 106 16.68 -3.62 -11.57
CA LYS A 106 17.49 -2.69 -12.35
C LYS A 106 18.98 -2.92 -12.14
N GLU A 107 19.44 -3.04 -10.88
CA GLU A 107 20.85 -3.33 -10.59
C GLU A 107 21.30 -4.66 -11.23
N LEU A 108 20.43 -5.68 -11.16
CA LEU A 108 20.67 -6.96 -11.84
C LEU A 108 20.70 -6.82 -13.36
N MET A 109 19.80 -6.02 -13.95
CA MET A 109 19.76 -5.76 -15.39
C MET A 109 21.04 -5.07 -15.88
N VAL A 110 21.51 -4.04 -15.20
CA VAL A 110 22.77 -3.34 -15.53
C VAL A 110 23.95 -4.30 -15.45
N THR A 111 24.01 -5.11 -14.38
CA THR A 111 25.07 -6.10 -14.18
C THR A 111 25.04 -7.15 -15.30
N LEU A 112 23.86 -7.67 -15.62
CA LEU A 112 23.68 -8.67 -16.66
C LEU A 112 24.01 -8.10 -18.05
N ALA A 113 23.57 -6.88 -18.34
CA ALA A 113 23.89 -6.19 -19.59
C ALA A 113 25.40 -6.02 -19.77
N HIS A 114 26.12 -5.65 -18.70
CA HIS A 114 27.57 -5.59 -18.72
C HIS A 114 28.20 -6.94 -19.08
N TYR A 115 27.78 -8.03 -18.42
CA TYR A 115 28.31 -9.37 -18.72
C TYR A 115 27.99 -9.83 -20.15
N ILE A 116 26.76 -9.58 -20.63
CA ILE A 116 26.35 -9.94 -21.99
C ILE A 116 27.12 -9.13 -23.03
N ARG A 117 27.26 -7.82 -22.84
CA ARG A 117 28.04 -6.96 -23.73
C ARG A 117 29.51 -7.40 -23.78
N ASN A 118 30.10 -7.76 -22.64
CA ASN A 118 31.45 -8.33 -22.61
C ASN A 118 31.55 -9.63 -23.42
N ALA A 119 30.60 -10.56 -23.26
CA ALA A 119 30.58 -11.80 -24.03
C ALA A 119 30.41 -11.54 -25.54
N ASN A 120 29.52 -10.62 -25.92
CA ASN A 120 29.29 -10.24 -27.31
C ASN A 120 30.50 -9.55 -27.96
N MET A 121 31.22 -8.69 -27.23
CA MET A 121 32.48 -8.11 -27.71
C MET A 121 33.52 -9.18 -28.01
N VAL A 122 33.62 -10.21 -27.15
CA VAL A 122 34.53 -11.36 -27.37
C VAL A 122 34.09 -12.15 -28.60
N ILE A 123 32.81 -12.52 -28.72
CA ILE A 123 32.27 -13.26 -29.87
C ILE A 123 32.46 -12.48 -31.17
N GLY A 124 32.14 -11.19 -31.19
CA GLY A 124 32.29 -10.33 -32.36
C GLY A 124 33.75 -10.10 -32.74
N GLY A 125 34.63 -9.89 -31.76
CA GLY A 125 36.07 -9.70 -31.98
C GLY A 125 36.74 -10.94 -32.55
N PHE A 126 36.61 -12.08 -31.86
CA PHE A 126 37.18 -13.34 -32.34
C PHE A 126 36.49 -13.85 -33.61
N GLY A 127 35.17 -13.68 -33.74
CA GLY A 127 34.44 -14.02 -34.95
C GLY A 127 34.90 -13.21 -36.15
N GLY A 128 35.10 -11.90 -35.99
CA GLY A 128 35.67 -11.06 -37.04
C GLY A 128 37.09 -11.49 -37.45
N GLN A 129 37.92 -11.87 -36.48
CA GLN A 129 39.26 -12.38 -36.74
C GLN A 129 39.24 -13.74 -37.47
N LEU A 130 38.39 -14.67 -37.01
CA LEU A 130 38.26 -16.01 -37.58
C LEU A 130 37.70 -15.97 -39.01
N GLY A 131 36.74 -15.06 -39.27
CA GLY A 131 36.16 -14.87 -40.60
C GLY A 131 37.17 -14.44 -41.66
N ARG A 132 38.25 -13.73 -41.28
CA ARG A 132 39.34 -13.35 -42.20
C ARG A 132 40.28 -14.50 -42.58
N HIS A 133 40.25 -15.61 -41.84
CA HIS A 133 41.16 -16.75 -42.01
C HIS A 133 40.44 -18.04 -42.46
N LEU A 134 39.12 -17.99 -42.64
CA LEU A 134 38.33 -19.11 -43.10
C LEU A 134 38.22 -19.09 -44.63
N ASP A 135 38.67 -20.16 -45.29
CA ASP A 135 38.56 -20.30 -46.75
C ASP A 135 37.27 -21.01 -47.18
N ASP A 136 36.61 -21.74 -46.27
CA ASP A 136 35.36 -22.47 -46.56
C ASP A 136 34.15 -21.53 -46.49
N PRO A 137 33.44 -21.30 -47.62
CA PRO A 137 32.27 -20.42 -47.67
C PRO A 137 31.16 -20.84 -46.69
N ARG A 138 30.99 -22.14 -46.43
CA ARG A 138 29.97 -22.64 -45.51
C ARG A 138 30.30 -22.30 -44.05
N GLN A 139 31.59 -22.26 -43.71
CA GLN A 139 32.04 -21.88 -42.37
C GLN A 139 31.95 -20.37 -42.17
N GLN A 140 32.25 -19.58 -43.21
CA GLN A 140 32.02 -18.13 -43.20
C GLN A 140 30.53 -17.78 -43.00
N GLU A 141 29.63 -18.47 -43.70
CA GLU A 141 28.18 -18.26 -43.56
C GLU A 141 27.70 -18.57 -42.13
N ARG A 142 28.10 -19.73 -41.57
CA ARG A 142 27.78 -20.09 -40.18
C ARG A 142 28.30 -19.07 -39.17
N LEU A 143 29.51 -18.58 -39.37
CA LEU A 143 30.11 -17.57 -38.50
C LEU A 143 29.38 -16.23 -38.60
N ALA A 144 28.93 -15.84 -39.81
CA ALA A 144 28.13 -14.65 -40.01
C ALA A 144 26.80 -14.73 -39.24
N HIS A 145 26.14 -15.89 -39.21
CA HIS A 145 24.94 -16.11 -38.40
C HIS A 145 25.19 -15.96 -36.90
N ILE A 146 26.32 -16.46 -36.38
CA ILE A 146 26.68 -16.32 -34.96
C ILE A 146 26.90 -14.84 -34.60
N ILE A 147 27.63 -14.10 -35.45
CA ILE A 147 27.88 -12.68 -35.24
C ILE A 147 26.56 -11.88 -35.31
N GLN A 148 25.68 -12.23 -36.25
CA GLN A 148 24.37 -11.59 -36.38
C GLN A 148 23.50 -11.84 -35.14
N ALA A 149 23.42 -13.07 -34.65
CA ALA A 149 22.69 -13.39 -33.42
C ALA A 149 23.26 -12.64 -32.20
N SER A 150 24.59 -12.49 -32.12
CA SER A 150 25.25 -11.72 -31.07
C SER A 150 24.84 -10.24 -31.09
N ARG A 151 24.73 -9.62 -32.27
CA ARG A 151 24.23 -8.25 -32.44
C ARG A 151 22.75 -8.11 -32.07
N GLU A 152 21.93 -9.09 -32.43
CA GLU A 152 20.51 -9.11 -32.07
C GLU A 152 20.33 -9.17 -30.54
N ILE A 153 21.14 -9.97 -29.85
CA ILE A 153 21.17 -10.01 -28.38
C ILE A 153 21.54 -8.63 -27.80
N GLU A 154 22.53 -7.95 -28.37
CA GLU A 154 22.93 -6.61 -27.90
C GLU A 154 21.79 -5.59 -28.08
N ALA A 155 21.09 -5.59 -29.21
CA ALA A 155 19.93 -4.73 -29.44
C ALA A 155 18.78 -4.99 -28.45
N VAL A 156 18.56 -6.25 -28.07
CA VAL A 156 17.57 -6.62 -27.04
C VAL A 156 17.99 -6.06 -25.68
N ILE A 157 19.26 -6.19 -25.30
CA ILE A 157 19.77 -5.66 -24.04
C ILE A 157 19.65 -4.14 -23.98
N ASP A 158 20.03 -3.43 -25.03
CA ASP A 158 19.88 -1.97 -25.11
C ASP A 158 18.40 -1.56 -24.95
N SER A 159 17.49 -2.30 -25.56
CA SER A 159 16.04 -2.07 -25.43
C SER A 159 15.55 -2.29 -24.00
N LEU A 160 16.06 -3.31 -23.30
CA LEU A 160 15.71 -3.60 -21.92
C LEU A 160 16.27 -2.54 -20.95
N GLU A 161 17.50 -2.06 -21.15
CA GLU A 161 18.07 -0.95 -20.37
C GLU A 161 17.22 0.32 -20.49
N HIS A 162 16.85 0.71 -21.71
CA HIS A 162 16.01 1.90 -21.95
C HIS A 162 14.61 1.78 -21.31
N LEU A 163 14.02 0.58 -21.30
CA LEU A 163 12.72 0.35 -20.64
C LEU A 163 12.82 0.46 -19.10
N THR A 164 13.93 -0.01 -18.52
CA THR A 164 14.16 0.15 -17.07
C THR A 164 14.34 1.62 -16.66
N GLU A 165 14.92 2.46 -17.52
CA GLU A 165 15.02 3.91 -17.27
C GLU A 165 13.67 4.64 -17.36
N LEU A 166 12.85 4.30 -18.36
CA LEU A 166 11.53 4.93 -18.57
C LEU A 166 10.53 4.61 -17.45
N SER A 167 10.47 3.35 -17.01
CA SER A 167 9.55 2.90 -15.95
C SER A 167 9.81 3.57 -14.60
N THR A 168 11.08 3.90 -14.31
CA THR A 168 11.48 4.56 -13.06
C THR A 168 11.05 6.03 -13.03
N THR A 169 11.23 6.74 -14.14
CA THR A 169 10.91 8.18 -14.24
C THR A 169 9.41 8.43 -14.02
N GLN A 170 8.58 7.51 -14.49
CA GLN A 170 7.11 7.62 -14.38
C GLN A 170 6.60 7.29 -12.98
N TYR A 171 7.26 6.40 -12.24
CA TYR A 171 6.91 6.09 -10.86
C TYR A 171 7.23 7.25 -9.90
N VAL A 172 8.36 7.93 -10.12
CA VAL A 172 8.79 9.08 -9.29
C VAL A 172 7.93 10.32 -9.55
N ALA A 173 7.51 10.56 -10.80
CA ALA A 173 6.73 11.74 -11.16
C ALA A 173 5.24 11.64 -10.78
N SER A 174 4.66 10.44 -10.74
CA SER A 174 3.21 10.29 -10.63
C SER A 174 2.69 10.31 -9.19
N GLY A 175 3.48 9.94 -8.17
CA GLY A 175 3.03 9.83 -6.76
C GLY A 175 1.79 8.93 -6.52
N SER A 176 1.25 8.37 -7.60
CA SER A 176 -0.01 7.65 -7.73
C SER A 176 0.26 6.53 -8.72
N ALA A 177 0.04 5.30 -8.25
CA ALA A 177 0.38 4.08 -8.94
C ALA A 177 -0.40 3.95 -10.26
N ARG A 178 0.16 4.41 -11.37
CA ARG A 178 -0.18 3.88 -12.70
C ARG A 178 0.89 2.86 -13.04
N LEU A 179 0.56 1.61 -12.78
CA LEU A 179 1.32 0.45 -13.19
C LEU A 179 1.19 0.38 -14.72
N ILE A 180 2.20 0.88 -15.42
CA ILE A 180 2.21 0.87 -16.89
C ILE A 180 2.53 -0.55 -17.31
N ASP A 181 1.65 -1.08 -18.15
CA ASP A 181 1.72 -2.45 -18.64
C ASP A 181 2.91 -2.54 -19.61
N LEU A 182 4.05 -2.95 -19.06
CA LEU A 182 5.34 -3.08 -19.76
C LEU A 182 5.21 -3.90 -21.05
N LYS A 183 4.28 -4.86 -21.08
CA LYS A 183 3.99 -5.70 -22.25
C LYS A 183 3.43 -4.89 -23.41
N GLU A 184 2.53 -3.96 -23.14
CA GLU A 184 1.83 -3.17 -24.16
C GLU A 184 2.78 -2.15 -24.81
N GLU A 185 3.68 -1.54 -24.04
CA GLU A 185 4.70 -0.62 -24.57
C GLU A 185 5.77 -1.37 -25.40
N LEU A 186 6.15 -2.59 -24.99
CA LEU A 186 7.07 -3.45 -25.74
C LEU A 186 6.47 -3.89 -27.08
N GLU A 187 5.20 -4.33 -27.08
CA GLU A 187 4.47 -4.71 -28.29
C GLU A 187 4.31 -3.52 -29.26
N LYS A 188 4.06 -2.32 -28.73
CA LYS A 188 3.92 -1.10 -29.54
C LYS A 188 5.23 -0.71 -30.24
N ARG A 189 6.38 -0.86 -29.56
CA ARG A 189 7.69 -0.54 -30.14
C ARG A 189 8.19 -1.61 -31.11
N LEU A 190 7.98 -2.89 -30.79
CA LEU A 190 8.31 -4.00 -31.70
C LEU A 190 7.41 -4.04 -32.94
N GLY A 191 6.14 -3.63 -32.81
CA GLY A 191 5.23 -3.46 -33.96
C GLY A 191 5.64 -2.32 -34.90
N GLY A 192 6.27 -1.27 -34.37
CA GLY A 192 6.81 -0.16 -35.16
C GLY A 192 8.11 -0.46 -35.90
N ALA A 193 8.90 -1.44 -35.43
CA ALA A 193 10.16 -1.86 -36.06
C ALA A 193 9.98 -2.79 -37.28
N LYS A 194 8.73 -3.07 -37.68
CA LYS A 194 8.38 -3.97 -38.79
C LYS A 194 7.99 -3.24 -40.09
N GLN A 195 8.28 -1.95 -40.23
CA GLN A 195 8.09 -1.18 -41.47
C GLN A 195 9.42 -0.79 -42.11
#